data_AF-A0A0F9H3Z1-F1
#
_entry.id   AF-A0A0F9H3Z1-F1
#
_cell.length_a   1.000
_cell.length_b   1.000
_cell.length_c   1.000
_cell.angle_alpha   90.00
_cell.angle_beta   90.00
_cell.angle_gamma   90.00
#
_symmetry.space_group_name_H-M   'P 1'
#
loop_
_entity.id
_entity.type
_entity.pdbx_description
1 polymer ?
#
loop_
_entity_poly.entity_id
_entity_poly.type
_entity_poly.pdbx_seq_one_letter_code
_entity_poly.pdbx_strand_id
1 'polypeptide(L)' 'MSFKCDYCDEPQPNGIKPNKVVIETRNVTYPTTRDGQTPSGTEIVKEVDLCANCGSI' A
#
# COMPACT_ATOMS: atom_id res chain seq x y z
N MET A 1 15.91 -9.32 -4.01
CA MET A 1 15.13 -8.44 -4.91
C MET A 1 15.70 -7.03 -4.76
N SER A 2 15.97 -6.36 -5.88
CA SER A 2 16.17 -4.90 -5.91
C SER A 2 14.83 -4.26 -6.27
N PHE A 3 14.45 -3.18 -5.58
CA PHE A 3 13.25 -2.39 -5.91
C PHE A 3 13.67 -0.94 -6.19
N LYS A 4 12.80 -0.17 -6.83
CA LYS A 4 13.02 1.25 -7.08
C LYS A 4 12.13 2.04 -6.11
N CYS A 5 12.69 3.06 -5.46
CA CYS A 5 11.90 3.92 -4.59
C CYS A 5 10.90 4.74 -5.42
N ASP A 6 9.61 4.67 -5.11
CA ASP A 6 8.57 5.42 -5.84
C ASP A 6 8.57 6.93 -5.55
N TYR A 7 9.31 7.38 -4.52
CA TYR A 7 9.39 8.80 -4.16
C TYR A 7 10.61 9.52 -4.77
N CYS A 8 11.81 8.95 -4.63
CA CYS A 8 13.04 9.54 -5.15
C CYS A 8 13.50 8.94 -6.49
N ASP A 9 12.76 7.97 -7.02
CA ASP A 9 13.10 7.23 -8.24
C ASP A 9 14.46 6.49 -8.20
N GLU A 10 15.11 6.39 -7.04
CA GLU A 10 16.42 5.74 -6.92
C GLU A 10 16.31 4.22 -6.81
N PRO A 11 17.11 3.46 -7.59
CA PRO A 11 17.20 2.01 -7.46
C PRO A 11 17.87 1.64 -6.13
N GLN A 12 17.26 0.72 -5.39
CA GLN A 12 17.78 0.25 -4.11
C GLN A 12 18.63 -1.01 -4.29
N PRO A 13 19.72 -1.15 -3.51
CA PRO A 13 20.59 -2.30 -3.58
C PRO A 13 19.85 -3.58 -3.17
N ASN A 14 20.30 -4.72 -3.72
CA ASN A 14 19.70 -6.02 -3.45
C ASN A 14 19.83 -6.38 -1.96
N GLY A 15 18.73 -6.82 -1.34
CA GLY A 15 18.69 -7.22 0.07
C GLY A 15 18.09 -6.16 1.01
N ILE A 16 17.85 -4.94 0.52
CA ILE A 16 17.08 -3.93 1.25
C ILE A 16 15.59 -4.20 1.08
N LYS A 17 14.83 -4.12 2.18
CA LYS A 17 13.38 -4.24 2.17
C LYS A 17 12.73 -2.87 1.93
N PRO A 18 11.74 -2.77 1.03
CA PRO A 18 10.97 -1.54 0.86
C PRO A 18 10.11 -1.25 2.09
N ASN A 19 9.98 0.04 2.41
CA ASN A 19 8.95 0.54 3.31
C ASN A 19 7.68 0.75 2.49
N LYS A 20 6.73 -0.17 2.67
CA LYS A 20 5.43 -0.13 2.00
C LYS A 20 4.52 0.88 2.67
N VAL A 21 4.13 1.93 1.94
CA VAL A 21 3.22 2.97 2.43
C VAL A 21 1.95 2.97 1.61
N VAL A 22 0.83 2.89 2.30
CA VAL A 22 -0.49 3.03 1.69
C VAL A 22 -0.79 4.52 1.53
N ILE A 23 -0.92 4.97 0.29
CA ILE A 23 -1.21 6.39 -0.03
C ILE A 23 -2.65 6.62 -0.46
N GLU A 24 -3.37 5.56 -0.83
CA GLU A 24 -4.77 5.66 -1.21
C GLU A 24 -5.53 4.45 -0.68
N THR A 25 -6.55 4.74 0.11
CA THR A 25 -7.56 3.76 0.52
C THR A 25 -8.92 4.19 0.04
N ARG A 26 -9.77 3.22 -0.28
CA ARG A 26 -11.17 3.47 -0.62
C ARG A 26 -12.07 2.71 0.35
N ASN A 27 -13.21 3.32 0.66
CA ASN A 27 -14.28 2.63 1.35
C ASN A 27 -15.10 1.84 0.32
N VAL A 28 -15.27 0.55 0.57
CA VAL A 28 -16.08 -0.33 -0.26
C VAL A 28 -17.23 -0.84 0.57
N THR A 29 -18.43 -0.69 0.03
CA THR A 29 -19.62 -1.36 0.53
C THR A 29 -19.74 -2.69 -0.19
N TYR A 30 -19.60 -3.79 0.54
CA TYR A 30 -19.71 -5.12 -0.01
C TYR A 30 -21.19 -5.49 -0.21
N PRO A 31 -21.49 -6.40 -1.15
CA PRO A 31 -22.84 -6.88 -1.34
C PRO A 31 -23.40 -7.48 -0.05
N THR A 32 -24.71 -7.31 0.13
CA THR A 32 -25.43 -7.78 1.32
C THR A 32 -25.23 -9.28 1.49
N THR A 33 -24.79 -9.69 2.68
CA THR A 33 -24.62 -11.11 3.01
C THR A 33 -26.00 -11.79 3.10
N ARG A 34 -26.00 -13.14 3.07
CA ARG A 34 -27.23 -13.93 3.20
C ARG A 34 -28.03 -13.64 4.48
N ASP A 35 -27.35 -13.10 5.49
CA ASP A 35 -27.93 -12.71 6.79
C ASP A 35 -28.49 -11.27 6.80
N GLY A 36 -28.54 -10.59 5.66
CA GLY A 36 -29.10 -9.24 5.52
C GLY A 36 -28.16 -8.11 5.98
N GLN A 37 -26.92 -8.42 6.37
CA GLN A 37 -25.93 -7.41 6.74
C GLN A 37 -25.25 -6.87 5.49
N THR A 38 -25.04 -5.55 5.44
CA THR A 38 -24.27 -4.91 4.36
C THR A 38 -22.93 -4.45 4.96
N PRO A 39 -21.87 -5.28 4.91
CA PRO A 39 -20.60 -4.92 5.49
C PRO A 39 -19.92 -3.82 4.66
N SER A 40 -19.31 -2.88 5.36
CA SER A 40 -18.38 -1.91 4.77
C SER A 40 -16.96 -2.25 5.19
N GLY A 41 -15.99 -2.09 4.29
CA GLY A 41 -14.58 -2.22 4.60
C GLY A 41 -13.73 -1.17 3.89
N THR A 42 -12.44 -1.17 4.22
CA THR A 42 -11.44 -0.32 3.60
C THR A 42 -10.52 -1.17 2.74
N GLU A 43 -10.37 -0.82 1.47
CA GLU A 43 -9.43 -1.46 0.56
C GLU A 43 -8.25 -0.54 0.25
N ILE A 44 -7.06 -1.12 0.20
CA ILE A 44 -5.84 -0.44 -0.25
C ILE A 44 -5.91 -0.34 -1.77
N VAL A 45 -5.99 0.89 -2.29
CA VAL A 45 -6.05 1.16 -3.75
C VAL A 45 -4.66 1.34 -4.31
N LYS A 46 -3.80 2.03 -3.56
CA LYS A 46 -2.45 2.35 -4.00
C LYS A 46 -1.47 2.25 -2.84
N GLU A 47 -0.45 1.44 -3.06
CA GLU A 47 0.70 1.24 -2.19
C GLU A 47 1.95 1.66 -2.97
N VAL A 48 2.89 2.30 -2.28
CA VAL A 48 4.19 2.70 -2.84
C VAL A 48 5.32 2.08 -2.04
N ASP A 49 6.39 1.70 -2.73
CA ASP A 49 7.61 1.16 -2.14
C ASP A 49 8.62 2.30 -1.92
N LEU A 50 8.86 2.65 -0.66
CA LEU A 50 9.82 3.70 -0.28
C LEU A 50 11.15 3.10 0.19
N CYS A 51 12.25 3.80 -0.09
CA CYS A 51 13.53 3.51 0.54
C CYS A 51 13.50 3.93 2.03
N ALA A 52 14.44 3.41 2.82
CA ALA A 52 14.52 3.71 4.26
C ALA A 52 14.61 5.22 4.55
N ASN A 53 15.27 6.00 3.68
CA ASN A 53 15.38 7.45 3.84
C ASN A 53 14.04 8.16 3.61
N CYS A 54 13.24 7.73 2.62
CA CYS A 54 11.99 8.39 2.27
C CYS A 54 10.80 7.91 3.11
N GLY A 55 10.82 6.67 3.60
CA GLY A 55 9.75 6.12 4.44
C GLY A 55 9.82 6.50 5.93
N SER A 56 10.81 7.31 6.32
CA SER A 56 11.01 7.76 7.72
C SER A 56 10.65 9.25 7.95
N ILE A 57 10.06 9.90 6.94
CA ILE A 57 9.54 11.28 7.01
C ILE A 57 8.12 11.25 7.54
#